data_AF-A0A447PX84-F1
#
_entry.id   AF-A0A447PX84-F1
#
_cell.length_a   1.000
_cell.length_b   1.000
_cell.length_c   1.000
_cell.angle_alpha   90.00
_cell.angle_beta   90.00
_cell.angle_gamma   90.00
#
_symmetry.space_group_name_H-M   'P 1'
#
loop_
_entity.id
_entity.type
_entity.pdbx_description
1 polymer ?
#
loop_
_entity_poly.entity_id
_entity_poly.type
_entity_poly.pdbx_seq_one_letter_code
_entity_poly.pdbx_strand_id
1 'polypeptide(L)'
;MGPVSTHVMTKAENIRLLILDVDGVLSDGLIYMGNNGEELKAFNVRDGYGIRCALTSNIEVAIITGRKAKLVEDRCATLGIVHLYQGQSNKLIAFSDLLEKLAIAPENVAYVGDDLIDWPVMEKVGLSVAVADAHPLLIPALTM
;
A
#
# COMPACT_ATOMS: atom_id res chain seq x y z
N MET A 1 -9.16 9.76 -16.24
CA MET A 1 -9.62 9.85 -14.85
C MET A 1 -10.94 10.62 -14.86
N GLY A 2 -12.01 10.03 -14.33
CA GLY A 2 -13.32 10.67 -14.20
C GLY A 2 -13.38 11.60 -12.97
N PRO A 3 -14.54 12.18 -12.64
CA PRO A 3 -14.70 12.99 -11.43
C PRO A 3 -14.48 12.13 -10.17
N VAL A 4 -13.74 12.68 -9.20
CA VAL A 4 -13.60 12.12 -7.85
C VAL A 4 -14.64 12.80 -6.95
N SER A 5 -15.32 12.05 -6.08
CA SER A 5 -16.33 12.63 -5.19
C SER A 5 -15.70 13.59 -4.18
N THR A 6 -16.43 14.64 -3.79
CA THR A 6 -15.96 15.60 -2.79
C THR A 6 -15.59 14.92 -1.47
N HIS A 7 -16.36 13.90 -1.08
CA HIS A 7 -16.08 13.08 0.12
C HIS A 7 -14.70 12.44 0.10
N VAL A 8 -14.31 11.83 -1.03
CA VAL A 8 -12.97 11.23 -1.19
C VAL A 8 -11.89 12.31 -1.19
N MET A 9 -12.13 13.45 -1.82
CA MET A 9 -11.19 14.58 -1.81
C MET A 9 -10.96 15.10 -0.38
N THR A 10 -12.01 15.28 0.43
CA THR A 10 -11.89 15.71 1.83
C THR A 10 -11.10 14.71 2.68
N LYS A 11 -11.28 13.40 2.46
CA LYS A 11 -10.44 12.38 3.12
C LYS A 11 -8.97 12.50 2.69
N ALA A 12 -8.72 12.69 1.40
CA ALA A 12 -7.36 12.78 0.85
C ALA A 12 -6.55 13.98 1.37
N GLU A 13 -7.20 15.11 1.67
CA GLU A 13 -6.55 16.32 2.21
C GLU A 13 -5.84 16.11 3.56
N ASN A 14 -6.35 15.17 4.37
CA ASN A 14 -5.84 14.91 5.72
C ASN A 14 -4.71 13.87 5.75
N ILE A 15 -4.40 13.23 4.61
CA ILE A 15 -3.44 12.14 4.57
C ILE A 15 -2.02 12.63 4.88
N ARG A 16 -1.36 11.88 5.78
CA ARG A 16 0.03 12.07 6.19
C ARG A 16 0.87 10.80 6.00
N LEU A 17 0.22 9.64 5.88
CA LEU A 17 0.85 8.35 5.61
C LEU A 17 0.10 7.61 4.51
N LEU A 18 0.81 7.16 3.49
CA LEU A 18 0.34 6.24 2.46
C LEU A 18 0.94 4.86 2.68
N ILE A 19 0.10 3.87 2.93
CA ILE A 19 0.49 2.46 3.06
C ILE A 19 0.08 1.71 1.80
N LEU A 20 0.99 0.91 1.26
CA LEU A 20 0.81 0.15 0.03
C LEU A 20 1.06 -1.34 0.31
N ASP A 21 0.16 -2.21 -0.14
CA ASP A 21 0.56 -3.59 -0.42
C ASP A 21 1.48 -3.65 -1.67
N VAL A 22 2.01 -4.82 -1.99
CA VAL A 22 2.94 -5.06 -3.08
C VAL A 22 2.33 -5.89 -4.20
N ASP A 23 1.76 -7.04 -3.85
CA ASP A 23 1.30 -8.04 -4.81
C ASP A 23 -0.12 -7.66 -5.25
N GLY A 24 -0.36 -7.41 -6.53
CA GLY A 24 -1.65 -6.90 -7.01
C GLY A 24 -1.84 -5.38 -6.85
N VAL A 25 -1.02 -4.72 -6.03
CA VAL A 25 -1.02 -3.24 -5.90
C VAL A 25 0.13 -2.58 -6.66
N LEU A 26 1.37 -2.84 -6.27
CA LEU A 26 2.57 -2.29 -6.94
C LEU A 26 3.05 -3.17 -8.10
N SER A 27 2.39 -4.31 -8.29
CA SER A 27 2.60 -5.28 -9.35
C SER A 27 1.24 -5.77 -9.87
N ASP A 28 1.27 -6.56 -10.93
CA ASP A 28 0.10 -7.22 -11.52
C ASP A 28 -0.33 -8.50 -10.79
N GLY A 29 0.18 -8.73 -9.56
CA GLY A 29 -0.12 -9.92 -8.76
C GLY A 29 0.65 -11.17 -9.18
N LEU A 30 1.50 -11.09 -10.22
CA LEU A 30 2.28 -12.23 -10.69
C LEU A 30 3.59 -12.40 -9.92
N ILE A 31 3.91 -13.67 -9.64
CA ILE A 31 5.22 -14.09 -9.15
C ILE A 31 5.88 -14.94 -10.24
N TYR A 32 6.99 -14.44 -10.78
CA TYR A 32 7.76 -15.18 -11.78
C TYR A 32 8.82 -15.99 -11.05
N MET A 33 8.81 -17.31 -11.24
CA MET A 33 9.75 -18.22 -10.58
C MET A 33 10.65 -18.92 -11.62
N GLY A 34 11.94 -18.96 -11.35
CA GLY A 34 12.92 -19.69 -12.14
C GLY A 34 13.19 -21.10 -11.59
N ASN A 35 13.76 -21.97 -12.43
CA ASN A 35 14.05 -23.36 -12.07
C ASN A 35 15.11 -23.52 -10.97
N ASN A 36 15.88 -22.46 -10.66
CA ASN A 36 16.95 -22.49 -9.67
C ASN A 36 16.63 -21.61 -8.43
N GLY A 37 15.36 -21.23 -8.25
CA GLY A 37 14.91 -20.43 -7.10
C GLY A 37 14.96 -18.92 -7.34
N GLU A 38 15.13 -18.47 -8.58
CA GLU A 38 14.95 -17.06 -8.93
C GLU A 38 13.49 -16.63 -8.69
N GLU A 39 13.27 -15.45 -8.13
CA GLU A 39 11.96 -14.80 -8.03
C GLU A 39 12.06 -13.42 -8.69
N LEU A 40 11.16 -13.10 -9.61
CA LEU A 40 11.05 -11.79 -10.25
C LEU A 40 9.66 -11.20 -10.01
N LYS A 41 9.62 -9.86 -9.92
CA LYS A 41 8.41 -9.06 -9.82
C LYS A 41 8.55 -7.83 -10.71
N ALA A 42 7.47 -7.48 -11.42
CA ALA A 42 7.41 -6.25 -12.19
C ALA A 42 6.83 -5.12 -11.34
N PHE A 43 7.43 -3.93 -11.44
CA PHE A 43 6.92 -2.69 -10.84
C PHE A 43 6.70 -1.64 -11.92
N ASN A 44 5.73 -0.76 -11.74
CA ASN A 44 5.52 0.33 -12.69
C ASN A 44 6.43 1.54 -12.38
N VAL A 45 7.01 2.11 -13.44
CA VAL A 45 7.83 3.33 -13.33
C VAL A 45 6.98 4.56 -12.98
N ARG A 46 5.71 4.61 -13.42
CA ARG A 46 4.78 5.71 -13.13
C ARG A 46 4.42 5.77 -11.65
N ASP A 47 4.23 4.60 -11.02
CA ASP A 47 3.99 4.52 -9.57
C ASP A 47 5.21 5.01 -8.79
N GLY A 48 6.41 4.70 -9.28
CA GLY A 48 7.65 5.24 -8.73
C GLY A 48 7.67 6.77 -8.70
N TYR A 49 7.22 7.43 -9.76
CA TYR A 49 7.11 8.89 -9.77
C TYR A 49 6.09 9.39 -8.73
N GLY A 50 4.90 8.78 -8.66
CA GLY A 50 3.86 9.15 -7.68
C GLY A 50 4.32 9.00 -6.23
N ILE A 51 4.99 7.90 -5.91
CA ILE A 51 5.58 7.65 -4.58
C ILE A 51 6.63 8.72 -4.24
N ARG A 52 7.52 9.05 -5.18
CA ARG A 52 8.52 10.10 -4.95
C ARG A 52 7.87 11.46 -4.73
N CYS A 53 6.83 11.80 -5.49
CA CYS A 53 6.06 13.03 -5.27
C CYS A 53 5.45 13.08 -3.86
N ALA A 54 4.84 11.99 -3.39
CA ALA A 54 4.29 11.90 -2.03
C ALA A 54 5.36 12.15 -0.97
N LEU A 55 6.49 11.43 -1.04
CA LEU A 55 7.62 11.60 -0.12
C LEU A 55 8.16 13.03 -0.11
N THR A 56 8.36 13.64 -1.28
CA THR A 56 8.83 15.03 -1.38
C THR A 56 7.80 16.07 -0.95
N SER A 57 6.55 15.66 -0.78
CA SER A 57 5.46 16.50 -0.28
C SER A 57 5.19 16.29 1.22
N ASN A 58 6.14 15.66 1.93
CA ASN A 58 6.05 15.33 3.36
C ASN A 58 4.89 14.38 3.71
N ILE A 59 4.54 13.48 2.79
CA ILE A 59 3.68 12.34 3.08
C ILE A 59 4.59 11.13 3.25
N GLU A 60 4.54 10.52 4.43
CA GLU A 60 5.25 9.27 4.71
C GLU A 60 4.70 8.16 3.80
N VAL A 61 5.56 7.26 3.33
CA VAL A 61 5.16 6.10 2.54
C VAL A 61 5.68 4.84 3.20
N ALA A 62 4.82 3.83 3.32
CA ALA A 62 5.16 2.53 3.88
C ALA A 62 4.66 1.38 3.00
N ILE A 63 5.33 0.23 3.13
CA ILE A 63 4.92 -1.03 2.53
C ILE A 63 4.64 -2.05 3.63
N ILE A 64 3.48 -2.72 3.54
CA ILE A 64 3.13 -3.87 4.38
C ILE A 64 2.70 -5.03 3.49
N THR A 65 3.52 -6.08 3.42
CA THR A 65 3.26 -7.27 2.59
C THR A 65 3.41 -8.57 3.38
N GLY A 66 2.60 -9.56 3.00
CA GLY A 66 2.69 -10.92 3.51
C GLY A 66 3.91 -11.69 2.98
N ARG A 67 4.44 -11.31 1.81
CA ARG A 67 5.64 -11.94 1.24
C ARG A 67 6.91 -11.30 1.82
N LYS A 68 8.04 -11.99 1.64
CA LYS A 68 9.37 -11.46 1.95
C LYS A 68 10.31 -11.78 0.80
N ALA A 69 10.86 -10.75 0.17
CA ALA A 69 11.79 -10.89 -0.93
C ALA A 69 12.78 -9.72 -0.98
N LYS A 70 14.05 -10.03 -1.26
CA LYS A 70 15.12 -9.04 -1.38
C LYS A 70 14.83 -7.97 -2.44
N LEU A 71 14.13 -8.35 -3.52
CA LEU A 71 13.74 -7.44 -4.60
C LEU A 71 12.80 -6.31 -4.13
N VAL A 72 12.00 -6.54 -3.09
CA VAL A 72 11.12 -5.51 -2.51
C VAL A 72 11.95 -4.52 -1.69
N GLU A 73 12.95 -5.02 -0.94
CA GLU A 73 13.91 -4.17 -0.22
C GLU A 73 14.69 -3.26 -1.19
N ASP A 74 15.17 -3.84 -2.30
CA ASP A 74 15.87 -3.08 -3.34
C ASP A 74 14.96 -2.02 -3.98
N ARG A 75 13.71 -2.38 -4.29
CA ARG A 75 12.75 -1.43 -4.84
C ARG A 75 12.48 -0.28 -3.87
N CYS A 76 12.23 -0.57 -2.59
CA CYS A 76 12.06 0.45 -1.56
C CYS A 76 13.28 1.39 -1.47
N ALA A 77 14.50 0.84 -1.48
CA ALA A 77 15.72 1.63 -1.45
C ALA A 77 15.83 2.57 -2.65
N THR A 78 15.47 2.11 -3.86
CA THR A 78 15.46 2.98 -5.05
C THR A 78 14.44 4.11 -4.98
N LEU A 79 13.33 3.90 -4.26
CA LEU A 79 12.25 4.88 -4.10
C LEU A 79 12.42 5.73 -2.83
N GLY A 80 13.38 5.42 -1.96
CA GLY A 80 13.55 6.07 -0.66
C GLY A 80 12.42 5.79 0.34
N ILE A 81 11.74 4.64 0.20
CA ILE A 81 10.78 4.16 1.20
C ILE A 81 11.58 3.51 2.33
N VAL A 82 11.43 4.03 3.55
CA VAL A 82 12.16 3.54 4.74
C VAL A 82 11.33 2.62 5.64
N HIS A 83 9.99 2.71 5.55
CA HIS A 83 9.07 1.91 6.34
C HIS A 83 8.64 0.65 5.56
N LEU A 84 9.40 -0.43 5.69
CA LEU A 84 9.13 -1.69 5.00
C LEU A 84 8.87 -2.82 6.01
N TYR A 85 7.66 -3.39 5.93
CA TYR A 85 7.23 -4.55 6.71
C TYR A 85 6.94 -5.72 5.78
N GLN A 86 7.79 -6.74 5.83
CA GLN A 86 7.65 -7.97 5.05
C GLN A 86 7.30 -9.16 5.94
N GLY A 87 6.75 -10.22 5.35
CA GLY A 87 6.38 -11.43 6.07
C GLY A 87 5.22 -11.24 7.05
N GLN A 88 4.35 -10.26 6.82
CA GLN A 88 3.26 -9.90 7.72
C GLN A 88 1.98 -10.67 7.37
N SER A 89 1.80 -11.84 7.98
CA SER A 89 0.53 -12.59 7.88
C SER A 89 -0.62 -11.90 8.61
N ASN A 90 -0.33 -11.09 9.64
CA ASN A 90 -1.28 -10.21 10.28
C ASN A 90 -0.83 -8.75 10.13
N LYS A 91 -1.36 -8.07 9.11
CA LYS A 91 -0.99 -6.69 8.77
C LYS A 91 -1.33 -5.67 9.86
N LEU A 92 -2.25 -5.99 10.78
CA LEU A 92 -2.58 -5.10 11.90
C LEU A 92 -1.40 -4.88 12.85
N ILE A 93 -0.52 -5.87 13.02
CA ILE A 93 0.65 -5.75 13.89
C ILE A 93 1.59 -4.68 13.34
N ALA A 94 1.95 -4.79 12.06
CA ALA A 94 2.79 -3.80 11.36
C ALA A 94 2.11 -2.43 11.30
N PHE A 95 0.80 -2.38 11.07
CA PHE A 95 0.04 -1.14 11.07
C PHE A 95 0.11 -0.43 12.43
N SER A 96 -0.18 -1.11 13.54
CA SER A 96 -0.13 -0.53 14.88
C SER A 96 1.27 -0.03 15.25
N ASP A 97 2.31 -0.81 14.99
CA ASP A 97 3.70 -0.42 15.22
C ASP A 97 4.09 0.83 14.40
N LEU A 98 3.63 0.91 13.15
CA LEU A 98 3.90 2.06 12.29
C LEU A 98 3.20 3.34 12.78
N LEU A 99 1.94 3.25 13.22
CA LEU A 99 1.22 4.40 13.78
C LEU A 99 1.89 4.93 15.05
N GLU A 100 2.35 4.03 15.92
CA GLU A 100 3.06 4.39 17.15
C GLU A 100 4.38 5.10 16.82
N LYS A 101 5.19 4.53 15.91
CA LYS A 101 6.48 5.11 15.50
C LYS A 101 6.36 6.49 14.89
N LEU A 102 5.32 6.71 14.09
CA LEU A 102 5.11 7.98 13.38
C LEU A 102 4.23 8.96 14.15
N ALA A 103 3.60 8.54 15.25
CA ALA A 103 2.59 9.30 15.97
C ALA A 103 1.48 9.85 15.04
N ILE A 104 1.03 9.01 14.09
CA ILE A 104 -0.03 9.35 13.12
C ILE A 104 -1.32 8.65 13.53
N ALA A 105 -2.42 9.41 13.57
CA ALA A 105 -3.74 8.87 13.84
C ALA A 105 -4.30 8.12 12.61
N PRO A 106 -5.07 7.01 12.79
CA PRO A 106 -5.58 6.20 11.68
C PRO A 106 -6.35 6.98 10.60
N GLU A 107 -7.10 8.02 10.99
CA GLU A 107 -7.85 8.89 10.09
C GLU A 107 -6.99 9.71 9.11
N ASN A 108 -5.69 9.84 9.39
CA ASN A 108 -4.70 10.52 8.53
C ASN A 108 -3.90 9.53 7.66
N VAL A 109 -4.37 8.27 7.57
CA VAL A 109 -3.72 7.21 6.79
C VAL A 109 -4.55 6.88 5.56
N ALA A 110 -3.86 6.68 4.44
CA ALA A 110 -4.40 6.02 3.26
C ALA A 110 -3.81 4.63 3.14
N TYR A 111 -4.62 3.63 2.79
CA TYR A 111 -4.17 2.26 2.53
C TYR A 111 -4.65 1.81 1.15
N VAL A 112 -3.75 1.28 0.32
CA VAL A 112 -4.07 0.67 -0.97
C VAL A 112 -3.85 -0.83 -0.89
N GLY A 113 -4.92 -1.61 -1.13
CA GLY A 113 -4.92 -3.07 -1.09
C GLY A 113 -5.61 -3.68 -2.30
N ASP A 114 -5.50 -5.00 -2.43
CA ASP A 114 -6.10 -5.78 -3.52
C ASP A 114 -6.90 -7.00 -3.04
N ASP A 115 -6.67 -7.52 -1.83
CA ASP A 115 -7.33 -8.74 -1.36
C ASP A 115 -7.80 -8.67 0.11
N LEU A 116 -8.59 -9.65 0.54
CA LEU A 116 -9.24 -9.70 1.85
C LEU A 116 -8.28 -9.57 3.04
N ILE A 117 -7.01 -9.94 2.86
CA ILE A 117 -5.97 -9.79 3.90
C ILE A 117 -5.68 -8.32 4.25
N ASP A 118 -6.00 -7.40 3.35
CA ASP A 118 -5.87 -5.95 3.55
C ASP A 118 -7.04 -5.36 4.33
N TRP A 119 -8.22 -5.97 4.25
CA TRP A 119 -9.45 -5.44 4.83
C TRP A 119 -9.33 -5.03 6.30
N PRO A 120 -8.71 -5.82 7.20
CA PRO A 120 -8.58 -5.43 8.61
C PRO A 120 -7.87 -4.10 8.83
N VAL A 121 -6.92 -3.73 7.96
CA VAL A 121 -6.25 -2.42 8.00
C VAL A 121 -7.10 -1.37 7.29
N MET A 122 -7.63 -1.69 6.10
CA MET A 122 -8.47 -0.78 5.31
C MET A 122 -9.68 -0.25 6.10
N GLU A 123 -10.32 -1.08 6.92
CA GLU A 123 -11.45 -0.70 7.77
C GLU A 123 -11.10 0.39 8.81
N LYS A 124 -9.82 0.54 9.16
CA LYS A 124 -9.36 1.41 10.24
C LYS A 124 -8.81 2.76 9.78
N VAL A 125 -8.52 2.91 8.49
CA VAL A 125 -7.84 4.10 7.95
C VAL A 125 -8.81 5.16 7.45
N GLY A 126 -8.36 6.42 7.36
CA GLY A 126 -9.18 7.51 6.84
C GLY A 126 -9.58 7.34 5.37
N LEU A 127 -8.66 6.84 4.54
CA LEU A 127 -8.87 6.57 3.12
C LEU A 127 -8.43 5.17 2.71
N SER A 128 -9.39 4.27 2.58
CA SER A 128 -9.17 2.93 2.02
C SER A 128 -9.37 2.93 0.50
N VAL A 129 -8.45 2.31 -0.22
CA VAL A 129 -8.46 2.21 -1.69
C VAL A 129 -8.27 0.75 -2.07
N ALA A 130 -9.17 0.22 -2.89
CA ALA A 130 -8.96 -1.04 -3.60
C ALA A 130 -8.53 -0.72 -5.04
N VAL A 131 -7.56 -1.47 -5.57
CA VAL A 131 -7.22 -1.40 -7.00
C VAL A 131 -8.40 -1.88 -7.86
N ALA A 132 -8.40 -1.52 -9.14
CA ALA A 132 -9.56 -1.71 -10.01
C ALA A 132 -9.94 -3.19 -10.22
N ASP A 133 -8.94 -4.07 -10.16
CA ASP A 133 -9.03 -5.53 -10.32
C ASP A 133 -8.85 -6.28 -8.98
N ALA A 134 -8.99 -5.57 -7.86
CA ALA A 134 -8.99 -6.16 -6.52
C ALA A 134 -10.07 -7.24 -6.36
N HIS A 135 -9.90 -8.11 -5.37
CA HIS A 135 -10.85 -9.13 -5.00
C HIS A 135 -12.27 -8.53 -4.87
N PRO A 136 -13.29 -9.07 -5.57
CA PRO A 136 -14.59 -8.42 -5.70
C PRO A 136 -15.33 -8.14 -4.39
N LEU A 137 -14.97 -8.81 -3.30
CA LEU A 137 -15.55 -8.51 -1.97
C LEU A 137 -15.06 -7.20 -1.35
N LEU A 138 -13.90 -6.67 -1.78
CA LEU A 138 -13.42 -5.36 -1.31
C LEU A 138 -14.18 -4.20 -1.95
N ILE A 139 -14.67 -4.37 -3.19
CA ILE A 139 -15.27 -3.29 -3.97
C ILE A 139 -16.60 -2.79 -3.36
N PRO A 140 -17.58 -3.66 -3.00
CA PRO A 140 -18.83 -3.24 -2.34
C PRO A 140 -18.59 -2.59 -0.99
N ALA A 141 -17.58 -3.05 -0.25
CA ALA A 141 -17.28 -2.59 1.10
C ALA A 141 -16.76 -1.14 1.16
N LEU A 142 -16.27 -0.60 0.02
CA LEU A 142 -15.82 0.79 -0.11
C LEU A 142 -16.91 1.76 -0.57
N THR A 143 -18.08 1.25 -0.97
CA THR A 143 -19.21 2.05 -1.48
C THR A 143 -20.37 2.19 -0.49
N MET A 144 -20.28 1.54 0.68
CA MET A 144 -21.21 1.70 1.80
C MET A 144 -20.71 2.78 2.78
#